data_AF-A0A8T5ZHV1-F1
#
_entry.id   AF-A0A8T5ZHV1-F1
#
_cell.length_a   1.000
_cell.length_b   1.000
_cell.length_c   1.000
_cell.angle_alpha   90.00
_cell.angle_beta   90.00
_cell.angle_gamma   90.00
#
_symmetry.space_group_name_H-M   'P 1'
#
loop_
_entity.id
_entity.type
_entity.pdbx_description
1 polymer ?
#
loop_
_entity_poly.entity_id
_entity_poly.type
_entity_poly.pdbx_seq_one_letter_code
_entity_poly.pdbx_strand_id
1 'polypeptide(L)' 'MTNQTIQLAISITGSQKRLADLCGVAQPTVWRWLHGGGIDARYVMKIVSATGGKIKPADI' A
#
# COMPACT_ATOMS: atom_id res chain seq x y z
N MET A 1 -12.51 -7.48 -6.23
CA MET A 1 -11.37 -8.40 -6.06
C MET A 1 -10.33 -7.69 -5.21
N THR A 2 -9.77 -8.37 -4.20
CA THR A 2 -8.84 -7.74 -3.24
C THR A 2 -7.41 -7.82 -3.76
N ASN A 3 -6.69 -6.70 -3.80
CA ASN A 3 -5.27 -6.65 -4.14
C ASN A 3 -4.46 -7.27 -2.97
N GLN A 4 -3.93 -8.47 -3.19
CA GLN A 4 -3.21 -9.24 -2.16
C GLN A 4 -1.92 -8.56 -1.71
N THR A 5 -1.22 -7.87 -2.60
CA THR A 5 -0.01 -7.09 -2.27
C THR A 5 -0.34 -5.96 -1.29
N ILE A 6 -1.43 -5.23 -1.53
CA ILE A 6 -1.86 -4.16 -0.63
C ILE A 6 -2.39 -4.71 0.69
N GLN A 7 -3.08 -5.86 0.65
CA GLN A 7 -3.50 -6.55 1.86
C GLN A 7 -2.30 -6.95 2.73
N LEU A 8 -1.22 -7.45 2.12
CA LEU A 8 0.04 -7.75 2.81
C LEU A 8 0.69 -6.48 3.38
N ALA A 9 0.71 -5.37 2.61
CA ALA A 9 1.25 -4.09 3.07
C ALA A 9 0.51 -3.58 4.32
N ILE A 10 -0.82 -3.71 4.32
CA ILE A 10 -1.67 -3.36 5.47
C ILE A 10 -1.35 -4.26 6.67
N SER A 11 -1.15 -5.57 6.46
CA SER A 11 -0.79 -6.49 7.53
C SER A 11 0.59 -6.16 8.14
N ILE A 12 1.58 -5.84 7.31
CA ILE A 12 2.94 -5.46 7.77
C ILE A 12 2.92 -4.16 8.56
N THR A 13 2.16 -3.16 8.09
CA THR A 13 2.07 -1.83 8.73
C THR A 13 1.07 -1.78 9.87
N GLY A 14 0.17 -2.76 9.98
CA GLY A 14 -0.84 -2.93 11.03
C GLY A 14 -2.23 -2.42 10.68
N SER A 15 -2.37 -1.42 9.80
CA SER A 15 -3.69 -0.93 9.38
C SER A 15 -3.64 -0.10 8.08
N GLN A 16 -4.78 0.07 7.42
CA GLN A 16 -4.89 0.94 6.24
C GLN A 16 -4.53 2.39 6.57
N LYS A 17 -4.91 2.87 7.77
CA LYS A 17 -4.59 4.23 8.22
C LYS A 17 -3.08 4.40 8.39
N ARG A 18 -2.41 3.43 8.99
CA ARG A 18 -0.96 3.48 9.20
C ARG A 18 -0.17 3.40 7.88
N LEU A 19 -0.58 2.55 6.95
CA LEU A 19 0.00 2.53 5.60
C LEU A 19 -0.21 3.88 4.88
N ALA A 20 -1.41 4.48 5.01
CA ALA A 20 -1.72 5.76 4.40
C ALA A 20 -0.83 6.88 4.94
N ASP A 21 -0.64 6.92 6.27
CA ASP A 21 0.23 7.90 6.94
C ASP A 21 1.68 7.77 6.49
N LEU A 22 2.21 6.55 6.41
CA LEU A 22 3.57 6.29 5.91
C LEU A 22 3.74 6.66 4.43
N CYS A 23 2.68 6.50 3.62
CA CYS A 23 2.69 6.88 2.21
C CYS A 23 2.36 8.37 1.97
N GLY A 24 1.97 9.12 3.00
CA GLY A 24 1.53 10.52 2.90
C GLY A 24 0.25 10.69 2.06
N VAL A 25 -0.71 9.78 2.21
CA VAL A 25 -2.02 9.80 1.54
C VAL A 25 -3.15 9.66 2.55
N ALA A 26 -4.39 9.88 2.12
CA ALA A 26 -5.56 9.61 2.95
C ALA A 26 -5.88 8.11 3.00
N GLN A 27 -6.46 7.62 4.11
CA GLN A 27 -6.82 6.20 4.25
C GLN A 27 -7.76 5.68 3.15
N PRO A 28 -8.74 6.45 2.62
CA PRO A 28 -9.56 6.02 1.48
C PRO A 28 -8.75 5.72 0.21
N THR A 29 -7.57 6.34 0.04
CA THR A 29 -6.66 6.03 -1.07
C THR A 29 -6.15 4.60 -0.97
N VAL A 30 -5.76 4.16 0.23
CA VAL A 30 -5.33 2.77 0.47
C VAL A 30 -6.50 1.79 0.30
N TRP A 31 -7.70 2.16 0.74
CA TRP A 31 -8.91 1.36 0.48
C TRP A 31 -9.14 1.16 -1.01
N ARG A 32 -8.98 2.22 -1.83
CA ARG A 32 -9.10 2.14 -3.29
C ARG A 32 -8.04 1.20 -3.88
N TRP A 33 -6.79 1.27 -3.44
CA TRP A 33 -5.72 0.35 -3.87
C TRP A 33 -6.06 -1.11 -3.55
N LEU A 34 -6.55 -1.36 -2.34
CA LEU A 34 -6.97 -2.69 -1.88
C LEU A 34 -8.10 -3.26 -2.75
N HIS A 35 -8.98 -2.44 -3.29
CA HIS A 35 -10.14 -2.88 -4.08
C HIS A 35 -9.92 -2.71 -5.60
N GLY A 36 -8.67 -2.59 -6.05
CA GLY A 36 -8.32 -2.64 -7.48
C GLY A 36 -8.48 -1.32 -8.22
N GLY A 37 -8.58 -0.18 -7.54
CA GLY A 37 -8.66 1.14 -8.17
C GLY A 37 -7.35 1.69 -8.72
N GLY A 38 -6.31 0.86 -8.84
CA GLY A 38 -4.99 1.22 -9.38
C GLY A 38 -4.10 2.00 -8.41
N ILE A 39 -2.79 1.90 -8.60
CA ILE A 39 -1.77 2.59 -7.80
C ILE A 39 -0.90 3.40 -8.75
N ASP A 40 -0.78 4.69 -8.50
CA ASP A 40 0.14 5.55 -9.26
C ASP A 40 1.59 5.16 -8.94
N ALA A 41 2.45 5.08 -9.96
CA ALA A 41 3.85 4.70 -9.85
C ALA A 41 4.62 5.52 -8.79
N ARG A 42 4.23 6.78 -8.54
CA ARG A 42 4.84 7.64 -7.51
C ARG A 42 4.70 7.10 -6.08
N TYR A 43 3.76 6.18 -5.84
CA TYR A 43 3.53 5.57 -4.54
C TYR A 43 4.21 4.22 -4.36
N VAL A 44 4.68 3.58 -5.44
CA VAL A 44 5.32 2.25 -5.40
C VAL A 44 6.47 2.24 -4.39
N MET A 45 7.42 3.17 -4.53
CA MET A 45 8.56 3.24 -3.60
C MET A 45 8.15 3.62 -2.18
N LYS A 46 7.07 4.39 -1.99
CA LYS A 46 6.58 4.71 -0.65
C LYS A 46 6.02 3.47 0.06
N ILE A 47 5.31 2.61 -0.66
CA ILE A 47 4.78 1.34 -0.12
C ILE A 47 5.92 0.38 0.20
N VAL A 48 6.94 0.31 -0.66
CA VAL A 48 8.17 -0.49 -0.41
C VAL A 48 8.86 0.00 0.87
N SER A 49 9.06 1.31 1.02
CA SER A 49 9.66 1.89 2.23
C SER A 49 8.78 1.67 3.48
N ALA A 50 7.46 1.86 3.38
CA ALA A 50 6.51 1.66 4.47
C ALA A 50 6.49 0.21 4.99
N THR A 51 6.77 -0.76 4.13
CA THR A 51 6.83 -2.18 4.47
C THR A 51 8.25 -2.66 4.84
N GLY A 52 9.22 -1.76 4.91
CA GLY A 52 10.61 -2.08 5.21
C GLY A 52 11.26 -2.96 4.13
N GLY A 53 10.85 -2.82 2.87
CA GLY A 53 11.39 -3.57 1.74
C GLY A 53 10.89 -5.02 1.62
N LYS A 54 9.90 -5.44 2.44
CA LYS A 54 9.32 -6.79 2.36
C LYS A 54 8.47 -7.01 1.11
N ILE A 55 7.91 -5.94 0.54
CA ILE A 55 7.22 -5.95 -0.75
C ILE A 55 8.17 -5.37 -1.79
N LYS A 56 8.30 -6.02 -2.95
CA LYS A 56 9.14 -5.52 -4.05
C LYS A 56 8.32 -4.61 -4.96
N PRO A 57 8.96 -3.63 -5.63
CA PRO A 57 8.27 -2.77 -6.60
C PRO A 57 7.48 -3.52 -7.69
N ALA A 58 8.00 -4.68 -8.13
CA ALA A 58 7.37 -5.49 -9.18
C ALA A 58 6.10 -6.22 -8.73
N ASP A 59 5.83 -6.29 -7.42
CA ASP A 59 4.66 -6.96 -6.86
C ASP A 59 3.45 -6.01 -6.72
N ILE A 60 3.65 -4.69 -6.90
CA ILE A 60 2.67 -3.62 -6.62
C ILE A 60 1.82 -3.32 -7.85
#